data_AF-A0A8K0K611-F1
#
_entry.id   AF-A0A8K0K611-F1
#
_cell.length_a   1.000
_cell.length_b   1.000
_cell.length_c   1.000
_cell.angle_alpha   90.00
_cell.angle_beta   90.00
_cell.angle_gamma   90.00
#
_symmetry.space_group_name_H-M   'P 1'
#
loop_
_entity.id
_entity.type
_entity.pdbx_description
1 polymer ?
#
loop_
_entity_poly.entity_id
_entity_poly.type
_entity_poly.pdbx_seq_one_letter_code
_entity_poly.pdbx_strand_id
1 'polypeptide(L)'
;MTCGGVYFQDCPIPPCPTQSFPGLWEVPLVAWFNEDGVPCAMMVMITFDDAVTKINFDYFMETLFNRKNPNGCNISATFFISHDYNDYALTHRLFRRGHEIALHSISHHLSTKASVEQLKHEFVGMKRILHQFAKIPNEAMKGIRSPNLQMSGDNTFQMMEESGIEWDSSWSTVRHSNPPIWPYTLDFPSKQ
;
A
#
# COMPACT_ATOMS: atom_id res chain seq x y z
N MET A 1 -52.74 1.44 -22.29
CA MET A 1 -53.07 0.89 -20.96
C MET A 1 -51.77 0.56 -20.25
N THR A 2 -51.61 1.04 -19.02
CA THR A 2 -50.53 0.81 -18.02
C THR A 2 -50.45 -0.68 -17.61
N CYS A 3 -49.40 -1.24 -16.99
CA CYS A 3 -48.64 -0.94 -15.75
C CYS A 3 -47.21 -1.57 -15.84
N GLY A 4 -46.16 -1.30 -15.06
CA GLY A 4 -45.91 -0.54 -13.83
C GLY A 4 -44.73 -1.20 -13.09
N GLY A 5 -43.58 -0.53 -12.98
CA GLY A 5 -42.41 -0.98 -12.21
C GLY A 5 -41.59 0.25 -11.80
N VAL A 6 -41.58 0.55 -10.50
CA VAL A 6 -40.99 1.77 -9.93
C VAL A 6 -39.47 1.59 -9.90
N TYR A 7 -38.73 2.36 -10.71
CA TYR A 7 -37.29 2.51 -10.52
C TYR A 7 -37.08 3.29 -9.22
N PHE A 8 -36.62 2.60 -8.18
CA PHE A 8 -36.08 3.27 -7.01
C PHE A 8 -34.68 3.75 -7.41
N GLN A 9 -34.58 4.99 -7.87
CA GLN A 9 -33.28 5.65 -8.01
C GLN A 9 -32.73 5.78 -6.59
N ASP A 10 -31.73 4.96 -6.27
CA ASP A 10 -31.07 5.04 -4.98
C ASP A 10 -30.52 6.46 -4.85
N CYS A 11 -31.13 7.20 -3.93
CA CYS A 11 -30.78 8.57 -3.61
C CYS A 11 -30.21 8.52 -2.20
N PRO A 12 -28.95 8.07 -2.06
CA PRO A 12 -28.33 7.92 -0.75
C PRO A 12 -28.17 9.26 -0.02
N ILE A 13 -28.39 10.40 -0.71
CA ILE A 13 -28.29 11.77 -0.18
C ILE A 13 -29.56 12.57 -0.57
N PRO A 14 -30.50 12.83 0.37
CA PRO A 14 -31.77 13.53 0.11
C PRO A 14 -31.64 15.07 0.01
N PRO A 15 -32.56 15.80 -0.67
CA PRO A 15 -33.85 15.34 -1.22
C PRO A 15 -33.79 14.93 -2.70
N CYS A 16 -34.58 13.91 -3.03
CA CYS A 16 -34.53 13.21 -4.31
C CYS A 16 -35.59 13.75 -5.30
N PRO A 17 -35.31 13.79 -6.60
CA PRO A 17 -36.29 14.19 -7.62
C PRO A 17 -37.45 13.19 -7.70
N THR A 18 -38.69 13.70 -7.73
CA THR A 18 -39.93 12.88 -7.66
C THR A 18 -40.77 12.85 -8.95
N GLN A 19 -40.34 13.53 -10.01
CA GLN A 19 -41.06 13.63 -11.29
C GLN A 19 -40.27 12.95 -12.42
N SER A 20 -40.99 12.34 -13.35
CA SER A 20 -40.43 11.72 -14.55
C SER A 20 -40.26 12.73 -15.69
N PHE A 21 -39.11 12.70 -16.37
CA PHE A 21 -38.82 13.52 -17.55
C PHE A 21 -38.46 12.62 -18.75
N PRO A 22 -39.44 12.24 -19.60
CA PRO A 22 -39.17 11.41 -20.78
C PRO A 22 -38.14 12.07 -21.72
N GLY A 23 -37.08 11.35 -22.10
CA GLY A 23 -36.05 11.82 -23.04
C GLY A 23 -34.75 12.35 -22.40
N LEU A 24 -34.67 12.44 -21.06
CA LEU A 24 -33.46 12.79 -20.32
C LEU A 24 -32.64 11.54 -19.94
N TRP A 25 -31.31 11.63 -20.05
CA TRP A 25 -30.35 10.57 -19.69
C TRP A 25 -29.53 10.93 -18.45
N GLU A 26 -29.41 10.01 -17.49
CA GLU A 26 -28.51 10.07 -16.33
C GLU A 26 -27.31 9.12 -16.57
N VAL A 27 -26.09 9.54 -16.19
CA VAL A 27 -24.88 8.69 -16.19
C VAL A 27 -24.56 8.29 -14.74
N PRO A 28 -24.97 7.09 -14.28
CA PRO A 28 -24.78 6.67 -12.89
C PRO A 28 -23.33 6.26 -12.60
N LEU A 29 -22.88 6.56 -11.38
CA LEU A 29 -21.65 6.02 -10.80
C LEU A 29 -21.79 4.51 -10.58
N VAL A 30 -20.82 3.74 -11.07
CA VAL A 30 -20.90 2.27 -11.07
C VAL A 30 -20.19 1.71 -9.83
N ALA A 31 -20.96 1.13 -8.93
CA ALA A 31 -20.43 0.27 -7.87
C ALA A 31 -19.96 -1.06 -8.46
N TRP A 32 -18.78 -1.51 -8.05
CA TRP A 32 -18.25 -2.82 -8.43
C TRP A 32 -18.62 -3.85 -7.38
N PHE A 33 -19.13 -4.99 -7.84
CA PHE A 33 -19.56 -6.09 -6.98
C PHE A 33 -18.72 -7.33 -7.30
N ASN A 34 -18.41 -8.13 -6.29
CA ASN A 34 -17.81 -9.45 -6.51
C ASN A 34 -18.85 -10.44 -7.08
N GLU A 35 -18.44 -11.68 -7.35
CA GLU A 35 -19.32 -12.73 -7.90
C GLU A 35 -20.54 -13.05 -7.01
N ASP A 36 -20.46 -12.71 -5.72
CA ASP A 36 -21.54 -12.89 -4.74
C ASP A 36 -22.46 -11.66 -4.61
N GLY A 37 -22.26 -10.62 -5.43
CA GLY A 37 -23.08 -9.40 -5.38
C GLY A 37 -22.77 -8.49 -4.19
N VAL A 38 -21.62 -8.66 -3.54
CA VAL A 38 -21.13 -7.79 -2.46
C VAL A 38 -20.32 -6.64 -3.07
N PRO A 39 -20.59 -5.37 -2.74
CA PRO A 39 -19.80 -4.26 -3.23
C PRO A 39 -18.35 -4.43 -2.76
N CYS A 40 -17.42 -4.51 -3.71
CA CYS A 40 -16.01 -4.68 -3.42
C CYS A 40 -15.52 -3.47 -2.60
N ALA A 41 -14.95 -3.73 -1.42
CA ALA A 41 -14.12 -2.76 -0.74
C ALA A 41 -12.91 -2.46 -1.62
N MET A 42 -12.84 -1.25 -2.18
CA MET A 42 -11.64 -0.81 -2.89
C MET A 42 -10.52 -0.62 -1.87
N MET A 43 -9.44 -1.39 -2.01
CA MET A 43 -8.24 -1.22 -1.20
C MET A 43 -7.38 -0.11 -1.79
N VAL A 44 -6.99 0.84 -0.94
CA VAL A 44 -6.03 1.89 -1.28
C VAL A 44 -4.83 1.75 -0.34
N MET A 45 -3.64 1.58 -0.91
CA MET A 45 -2.39 1.54 -0.17
C MET A 45 -1.72 2.91 -0.23
N ILE A 46 -1.69 3.61 0.90
CA ILE A 46 -0.92 4.85 1.05
C ILE A 46 0.46 4.47 1.54
N THR A 47 1.50 4.92 0.85
CA THR A 47 2.88 4.61 1.19
C THR A 47 3.74 5.85 1.31
N PHE A 48 4.67 5.84 2.25
CA PHE A 48 5.72 6.85 2.38
C PHE A 48 7.07 6.16 2.36
N ASP A 49 8.00 6.71 1.59
CA ASP A 49 9.36 6.23 1.50
C ASP A 49 10.27 7.15 2.31
N ASP A 50 11.45 6.64 2.66
CA ASP A 50 12.53 7.30 3.39
C ASP A 50 12.32 7.50 4.90
N ALA A 51 13.26 8.25 5.49
CA ALA A 51 13.40 8.49 6.90
C ALA A 51 12.20 9.20 7.52
N VAL A 52 11.76 8.73 8.68
CA VAL A 52 10.78 9.42 9.51
C VAL A 52 11.51 10.43 10.39
N THR A 53 11.13 11.68 10.27
CA THR A 53 11.67 12.80 11.04
C THR A 53 10.54 13.49 11.78
N LYS A 54 10.87 14.37 12.74
CA LYS A 54 9.84 15.14 13.45
C LYS A 54 8.91 15.91 12.50
N ILE A 55 9.49 16.52 11.46
CA ILE A 55 8.74 17.38 10.52
C ILE A 55 7.68 16.57 9.78
N ASN A 56 8.08 15.44 9.19
CA ASN A 56 7.14 14.64 8.41
C ASN A 56 6.15 13.88 9.30
N PHE A 57 6.57 13.43 10.49
CA PHE A 57 5.69 12.78 11.45
C PHE A 57 4.52 13.67 11.86
N ASP A 58 4.80 14.91 12.25
CA ASP A 58 3.76 15.87 12.67
C ASP A 58 2.79 16.13 11.50
N TYR A 59 3.32 16.32 10.28
CA TYR A 59 2.49 16.48 9.08
C TYR A 59 1.56 15.29 8.83
N PHE A 60 2.07 14.05 8.89
CA PHE A 60 1.24 12.86 8.66
C PHE A 60 0.12 12.72 9.69
N MET A 61 0.43 12.96 10.97
CA MET A 61 -0.55 12.85 12.06
C MET A 61 -1.66 13.88 11.93
N GLU A 62 -1.33 15.13 11.59
CA GLU A 62 -2.30 16.22 11.50
C GLU A 62 -3.20 16.10 10.27
N THR A 63 -2.64 15.68 9.14
CA THR A 63 -3.36 15.76 7.84
C THR A 63 -4.11 14.48 7.46
N LEU A 64 -3.55 13.31 7.81
CA LEU A 64 -4.01 12.02 7.28
C LEU A 64 -4.63 11.14 8.36
N PHE A 65 -3.94 10.95 9.49
CA PHE A 65 -4.26 9.85 10.40
C PHE A 65 -5.32 10.14 11.47
N ASN A 66 -6.10 11.21 11.29
CA ASN A 66 -7.36 11.45 12.01
C ASN A 66 -8.60 10.94 11.21
N ARG A 67 -8.39 10.08 10.21
CA ARG A 67 -9.43 9.53 9.34
C ARG A 67 -9.73 8.08 9.67
N LYS A 68 -10.95 7.65 9.36
CA LYS A 68 -11.43 6.28 9.58
C LYS A 68 -11.93 5.65 8.30
N ASN A 69 -11.71 4.34 8.18
CA ASN A 69 -12.31 3.49 7.16
C ASN A 69 -13.81 3.27 7.45
N PRO A 70 -14.60 2.81 6.47
CA PRO A 70 -16.04 2.53 6.67
C PRO A 70 -16.33 1.52 7.80
N ASN A 71 -15.37 0.67 8.15
CA ASN A 71 -15.44 -0.26 9.28
C ASN A 71 -15.20 0.39 10.65
N GLY A 72 -14.99 1.72 10.70
CA GLY A 72 -14.77 2.47 11.95
C GLY A 72 -13.33 2.42 12.49
N CYS A 73 -12.44 1.62 11.89
CA CYS A 73 -11.02 1.59 12.21
C CYS A 73 -10.31 2.83 11.67
N ASN A 74 -9.24 3.27 12.33
CA ASN A 74 -8.38 4.32 11.78
C ASN A 74 -7.75 3.84 10.46
N ILE A 75 -7.53 4.75 9.53
CA ILE A 75 -6.79 4.42 8.32
C ILE A 75 -5.33 4.09 8.68
N SER A 76 -4.73 3.17 7.93
CA SER A 76 -3.33 2.80 8.05
C SER A 76 -2.58 3.15 6.76
N ALA A 77 -1.26 3.11 6.85
CA ALA A 77 -0.34 3.35 5.75
C ALA A 77 0.88 2.45 5.95
N THR A 78 1.66 2.26 4.90
CA THR A 78 2.90 1.50 4.92
C THR A 78 4.08 2.45 4.74
N PHE A 79 5.04 2.39 5.67
CA PHE A 79 6.24 3.23 5.63
C PHE A 79 7.45 2.38 5.27
N PHE A 80 8.08 2.68 4.13
CA PHE A 80 9.35 2.08 3.72
C PHE A 80 10.49 2.91 4.29
N ILE A 81 11.08 2.43 5.40
CA ILE A 81 12.04 3.20 6.18
C ILE A 81 13.47 2.94 5.71
N SER A 82 14.22 4.02 5.48
CA SER A 82 15.69 4.01 5.29
C SER A 82 16.41 4.44 6.58
N HIS A 83 17.70 4.11 6.72
CA HIS A 83 18.45 4.33 7.97
C HIS A 83 18.76 5.81 8.24
N ASP A 84 19.30 6.50 7.24
CA ASP A 84 19.89 7.81 7.40
C ASP A 84 18.85 8.84 7.87
N TYR A 85 19.17 9.60 8.92
CA TYR A 85 18.32 10.63 9.54
C TYR A 85 17.00 10.13 10.16
N ASN A 86 16.74 8.82 10.18
CA ASN A 86 15.51 8.27 10.74
C ASN A 86 15.47 8.34 12.27
N ASP A 87 14.39 8.91 12.81
CA ASP A 87 14.08 8.88 14.24
C ASP A 87 13.33 7.59 14.60
N TYR A 88 14.06 6.63 15.14
CA TYR A 88 13.52 5.32 15.53
C TYR A 88 12.42 5.38 16.59
N ALA A 89 12.38 6.42 17.44
CA ALA A 89 11.31 6.57 18.43
C ALA A 89 10.00 6.97 17.74
N LEU A 90 10.07 7.80 16.70
CA LEU A 90 8.92 8.13 15.86
C LEU A 90 8.51 6.96 14.98
N THR A 91 9.45 6.19 14.42
CA THR A 91 9.14 4.94 13.71
C THR A 91 8.40 3.94 14.62
N HIS A 92 8.88 3.74 15.86
CA HIS A 92 8.18 2.92 16.85
C HIS A 92 6.76 3.43 17.11
N ARG A 93 6.59 4.74 17.20
CA ARG A 93 5.30 5.38 17.43
C ARG A 93 4.33 5.17 16.28
N LEU A 94 4.80 5.17 15.03
CA LEU A 94 4.01 4.80 13.84
C LEU A 94 3.55 3.35 13.93
N PHE A 95 4.48 2.42 14.21
CA PHE A 95 4.15 1.01 14.38
C PHE A 95 3.08 0.79 15.47
N ARG A 96 3.26 1.41 16.64
CA ARG A 96 2.30 1.34 17.76
C ARG A 96 0.92 1.92 17.44
N ARG A 97 0.80 2.77 16.41
CA ARG A 97 -0.47 3.32 15.91
C ARG A 97 -1.16 2.44 14.87
N GLY A 98 -0.56 1.30 14.50
CA GLY A 98 -1.12 0.36 13.54
C GLY A 98 -0.70 0.63 12.09
N HIS A 99 0.33 1.45 11.86
CA HIS A 99 0.96 1.57 10.55
C HIS A 99 1.92 0.40 10.32
N GLU A 100 2.02 -0.02 9.07
CA GLU A 100 2.99 -1.03 8.66
C GLU A 100 4.37 -0.38 8.48
N ILE A 101 5.42 -1.07 8.95
CA ILE A 101 6.81 -0.66 8.75
C ILE A 101 7.49 -1.69 7.86
N ALA A 102 7.93 -1.23 6.69
CA ALA A 102 8.62 -1.99 5.67
C ALA A 102 10.04 -1.43 5.45
N LEU A 103 10.87 -2.14 4.70
CA LEU A 103 12.30 -1.87 4.59
C LEU A 103 12.64 -1.10 3.31
N HIS A 104 13.46 -0.07 3.42
CA HIS A 104 13.94 0.75 2.29
C HIS A 104 15.47 0.87 2.22
N SER A 105 16.17 -0.24 2.52
CA SER A 105 17.64 -0.34 2.65
C SER A 105 18.23 0.51 3.78
N ILE A 106 19.53 0.31 4.08
CA ILE A 106 20.26 1.16 5.02
C ILE A 106 20.72 2.41 4.29
N SER A 107 21.50 2.24 3.23
CA SER A 107 22.23 3.34 2.59
C SER A 107 21.40 4.14 1.58
N HIS A 108 20.18 3.69 1.26
CA HIS A 108 19.35 4.23 0.18
C HIS A 108 20.05 4.18 -1.21
N HIS A 109 21.05 3.30 -1.35
CA HIS A 109 21.80 3.12 -2.58
C HIS A 109 21.93 1.64 -2.91
N LEU A 110 21.34 1.24 -4.05
CA LEU A 110 21.47 -0.10 -4.59
C LEU A 110 22.02 -0.06 -6.02
N SER A 111 22.81 -1.08 -6.36
CA SER A 111 23.24 -1.35 -7.73
C SER A 111 22.27 -2.32 -8.38
N THR A 112 21.98 -2.18 -9.67
CA THR A 112 21.20 -3.16 -10.45
C THR A 112 21.88 -4.52 -10.60
N LYS A 113 23.15 -4.62 -10.18
CA LYS A 113 23.96 -5.84 -10.19
C LYS A 113 24.40 -6.25 -8.78
N ALA A 114 23.71 -5.81 -7.74
CA ALA A 114 24.07 -6.15 -6.37
C ALA A 114 23.99 -7.67 -6.17
N SER A 115 24.94 -8.23 -5.41
CA SER A 115 24.90 -9.64 -5.00
C SER A 115 23.85 -9.86 -3.90
N VAL A 116 23.43 -11.11 -3.71
CA VAL A 116 22.51 -11.49 -2.62
C VAL A 116 23.06 -11.04 -1.26
N GLU A 117 24.36 -11.16 -1.02
CA GLU A 117 25.01 -10.73 0.22
C GLU A 117 24.95 -9.20 0.42
N GLN A 118 25.17 -8.43 -0.65
CA GLN A 118 25.05 -6.96 -0.59
C GLN A 118 23.61 -6.56 -0.27
N LEU A 119 22.63 -7.22 -0.90
CA LEU A 119 21.22 -7.00 -0.62
C LEU A 119 20.83 -7.41 0.80
N LYS A 120 21.39 -8.50 1.32
CA LYS A 120 21.20 -8.89 2.73
C LYS A 120 21.77 -7.84 3.68
N HIS A 121 22.96 -7.31 3.39
CA HIS A 121 23.55 -6.24 4.20
C HIS A 121 22.61 -5.03 4.26
N GLU A 122 22.00 -4.66 3.14
CA GLU A 122 21.08 -3.53 3.05
C GLU A 122 19.71 -3.80 3.69
N PHE A 123 19.02 -4.88 3.34
CA PHE A 123 17.64 -5.11 3.80
C PHE A 123 17.57 -5.85 5.13
N VAL A 124 18.30 -6.96 5.27
CA VAL A 124 18.32 -7.71 6.54
C VAL A 124 19.05 -6.91 7.62
N GLY A 125 20.07 -6.15 7.25
CA GLY A 125 20.68 -5.15 8.12
C GLY A 125 19.68 -4.10 8.59
N MET A 126 18.89 -3.50 7.68
CA MET A 126 17.85 -2.54 8.07
C MET A 126 16.79 -3.15 9.00
N LYS A 127 16.38 -4.39 8.73
CA LYS A 127 15.45 -5.15 9.58
C LYS A 127 16.00 -5.28 11.02
N ARG A 128 17.28 -5.64 11.17
CA ARG A 128 17.96 -5.72 12.47
C ARG A 128 18.04 -4.37 13.18
N ILE A 129 18.35 -3.29 12.44
CA ILE A 129 18.42 -1.93 12.97
C ILE A 129 17.05 -1.50 13.52
N LEU A 130 15.98 -1.65 12.74
CA LEU A 130 14.62 -1.33 13.18
C LEU A 130 14.18 -2.17 14.38
N HIS A 131 14.51 -3.45 14.40
CA HIS A 131 14.24 -4.30 15.56
C HIS A 131 14.94 -3.79 16.82
N GLN A 132 16.23 -3.46 16.70
CA GLN A 132 17.04 -3.04 17.83
C GLN A 132 16.66 -1.64 18.36
N PHE A 133 16.51 -0.66 17.46
CA PHE A 133 16.36 0.74 17.82
C PHE A 133 14.91 1.21 17.87
N ALA A 134 14.04 0.73 16.97
CA ALA A 134 12.60 1.03 16.99
C ALA A 134 11.76 -0.04 17.70
N LYS A 135 12.37 -1.11 18.24
CA LYS A 135 11.67 -2.17 19.00
C LYS A 135 10.50 -2.80 18.23
N ILE A 136 10.65 -2.94 16.90
CA ILE A 136 9.66 -3.58 16.04
C ILE A 136 9.99 -5.08 15.97
N PRO A 137 9.04 -6.00 16.19
CA PRO A 137 9.27 -7.44 16.03
C PRO A 137 9.74 -7.77 14.61
N ASN A 138 10.67 -8.72 14.46
CA ASN A 138 11.19 -9.09 13.14
C ASN A 138 10.08 -9.65 12.23
N GLU A 139 9.10 -10.31 12.83
CA GLU A 139 7.97 -10.96 12.17
C GLU A 139 6.98 -9.93 11.60
N ALA A 140 7.01 -8.69 12.11
CA ALA A 140 6.16 -7.61 11.61
C ALA A 140 6.73 -6.93 10.35
N MET A 141 8.03 -7.05 10.09
CA MET A 141 8.69 -6.43 8.94
C MET A 141 8.77 -7.42 7.77
N LYS A 142 7.77 -7.35 6.90
CA LYS A 142 7.52 -8.33 5.83
C LYS A 142 7.75 -7.81 4.41
N GLY A 143 7.71 -6.49 4.24
CA GLY A 143 7.81 -5.85 2.93
C GLY A 143 9.14 -5.16 2.67
N ILE A 144 9.51 -5.08 1.39
CA ILE A 144 10.59 -4.21 0.91
C ILE A 144 10.09 -3.29 -0.21
N ARG A 145 10.76 -2.15 -0.35
CA ARG A 145 10.81 -1.37 -1.57
C ARG A 145 12.25 -1.00 -1.83
N SER A 146 12.72 -1.18 -3.04
CA SER A 146 14.10 -0.88 -3.44
C SER A 146 14.24 0.63 -3.67
N PRO A 147 15.30 1.28 -3.14
CA PRO A 147 15.62 2.67 -3.44
C PRO A 147 15.58 2.98 -4.94
N ASN A 148 14.95 4.10 -5.29
CA ASN A 148 14.76 4.53 -6.68
C ASN A 148 14.02 3.52 -7.56
N LEU A 149 13.30 2.56 -6.96
CA LEU A 149 12.63 1.44 -7.63
C LEU A 149 13.61 0.56 -8.47
N GLN A 150 14.87 0.50 -8.07
CA GLN A 150 15.92 -0.24 -8.77
C GLN A 150 16.17 -1.61 -8.14
N MET A 151 15.70 -2.65 -8.82
CA MET A 151 15.89 -4.04 -8.40
C MET A 151 17.18 -4.63 -8.98
N SER A 152 17.67 -5.72 -8.38
CA SER A 152 18.83 -6.50 -8.83
C SER A 152 18.43 -7.82 -9.50
N GLY A 153 17.27 -7.85 -10.16
CA GLY A 153 16.72 -9.05 -10.79
C GLY A 153 16.47 -10.18 -9.78
N ASP A 154 16.80 -11.41 -10.17
CA ASP A 154 16.58 -12.62 -9.36
C ASP A 154 17.26 -12.56 -7.99
N ASN A 155 18.41 -11.87 -7.89
CA ASN A 155 19.12 -11.72 -6.61
C ASN A 155 18.27 -10.99 -5.56
N THR A 156 17.39 -10.06 -5.97
CA THR A 156 16.47 -9.39 -5.05
C THR A 156 15.49 -10.39 -4.44
N PHE A 157 14.86 -11.22 -5.27
CA PHE A 157 13.88 -12.20 -4.82
C PHE A 157 14.51 -13.38 -4.08
N GLN A 158 15.70 -13.84 -4.50
CA GLN A 158 16.48 -14.84 -3.77
C GLN A 158 16.83 -14.34 -2.36
N MET A 159 17.28 -13.09 -2.23
CA MET A 159 17.55 -12.50 -0.92
C MET A 159 16.30 -12.48 -0.04
N MET A 160 15.13 -12.13 -0.60
CA MET A 160 13.86 -12.09 0.13
C MET A 160 13.46 -13.46 0.66
N GLU A 161 13.50 -14.48 -0.20
CA GLU A 161 13.19 -15.87 0.14
C GLU A 161 14.09 -16.36 1.29
N GLU A 162 15.41 -16.20 1.15
CA GLU A 162 16.39 -16.64 2.15
C GLU A 162 16.29 -15.89 3.50
N SER A 163 15.60 -14.74 3.53
CA SER A 163 15.51 -13.85 4.69
C SER A 163 14.11 -13.76 5.30
N GLY A 164 13.14 -14.51 4.77
CA GLY A 164 11.75 -14.48 5.24
C GLY A 164 11.07 -13.12 5.03
N ILE A 165 11.35 -12.46 3.91
CA ILE A 165 10.64 -11.26 3.44
C ILE A 165 9.55 -11.73 2.47
N GLU A 166 8.32 -11.28 2.69
CA GLU A 166 7.13 -11.87 2.05
C GLU A 166 6.71 -11.14 0.76
N TRP A 167 6.97 -9.84 0.65
CA TRP A 167 6.48 -9.06 -0.50
C TRP A 167 7.40 -7.90 -0.91
N ASP A 168 7.36 -7.57 -2.20
CA ASP A 168 8.08 -6.44 -2.82
C ASP A 168 7.08 -5.43 -3.40
N SER A 169 7.43 -4.14 -3.35
CA SER A 169 6.70 -3.06 -4.02
C SER A 169 7.66 -2.14 -4.78
N SER A 170 8.56 -2.74 -5.57
CA SER A 170 9.55 -2.02 -6.39
C SER A 170 9.25 -2.11 -7.89
N TRP A 171 8.60 -3.19 -8.35
CA TRP A 171 8.44 -3.48 -9.78
C TRP A 171 7.24 -2.76 -10.42
N SER A 172 7.48 -1.60 -11.03
CA SER A 172 6.42 -0.82 -11.71
C SER A 172 6.03 -1.38 -13.08
N THR A 173 4.75 -1.23 -13.45
CA THR A 173 4.23 -1.53 -14.79
C THR A 173 3.60 -0.30 -15.42
N VAL A 174 3.76 -0.16 -16.74
CA VAL A 174 3.04 0.85 -17.55
C VAL A 174 2.08 0.19 -18.54
N ARG A 175 2.42 -1.02 -19.03
CA ARG A 175 1.66 -1.76 -20.03
C ARG A 175 0.31 -2.24 -19.49
N HIS A 176 0.26 -2.52 -18.20
CA HIS A 176 -0.92 -3.04 -17.54
C HIS A 176 -1.49 -2.00 -16.56
N SER A 177 -1.72 -0.79 -17.08
CA SER A 177 -2.39 0.31 -16.37
C SER A 177 -3.91 0.32 -16.61
N ASN A 178 -4.36 -0.29 -17.71
CA ASN A 178 -5.78 -0.42 -18.03
C ASN A 178 -6.06 -1.75 -18.79
N PRO A 179 -6.63 -2.77 -18.14
CA PRO A 179 -6.93 -2.82 -16.71
C PRO A 179 -5.64 -2.85 -15.86
N PRO A 180 -5.65 -2.29 -14.64
CA PRO A 180 -4.52 -2.39 -13.72
C PRO A 180 -4.28 -3.84 -13.27
N ILE A 181 -3.03 -4.19 -12.97
CA ILE A 181 -2.70 -5.51 -12.42
C ILE A 181 -2.92 -5.57 -10.91
N TRP A 182 -3.33 -6.75 -10.45
CA TRP A 182 -3.37 -7.10 -9.03
C TRP A 182 -2.02 -7.66 -8.57
N PRO A 183 -1.72 -7.60 -7.26
CA PRO A 183 -0.56 -8.28 -6.68
C PRO A 183 -0.55 -9.76 -7.06
N TYR A 184 0.65 -10.30 -7.30
CA TYR A 184 0.86 -11.67 -7.74
C TYR A 184 2.11 -12.26 -7.06
N THR A 185 2.19 -13.59 -7.01
CA THR A 185 3.37 -14.33 -6.56
C THR A 185 4.28 -14.67 -7.75
N LEU A 186 5.55 -14.97 -7.46
CA LEU A 186 6.52 -15.41 -8.47
C LEU A 186 6.66 -16.94 -8.55
N ASP A 187 5.61 -17.68 -8.16
CA ASP A 187 5.53 -19.14 -8.38
C ASP A 187 5.60 -19.49 -9.87
N PHE A 188 5.24 -18.54 -10.73
CA PHE A 188 5.35 -18.61 -12.18
C PHE A 188 6.05 -17.36 -12.72
N PRO A 189 6.64 -17.43 -13.93
CA PRO A 189 7.24 -16.27 -14.59
C PRO A 189 6.24 -15.11 -14.73
N SER A 190 6.68 -13.90 -14.35
CA SER A 190 5.87 -12.69 -14.50
C SER A 190 5.56 -12.39 -15.96
N LYS A 191 4.36 -11.85 -16.21
CA LYS A 191 3.88 -11.41 -17.55
C LYS A 191 3.88 -9.88 -17.69
N GLN A 192 4.52 -9.17 -16.76
CA GLN A 192 4.59 -7.71 -16.71
C GLN A 192 5.43 -7.10 -17.84
#